data_AF-A0A0F8XC96-F1
#
_entry.id   AF-A0A0F8XC96-F1
#
_cell.length_a   1.000
_cell.length_b   1.000
_cell.length_c   1.000
_cell.angle_alpha   90.00
_cell.angle_beta   90.00
_cell.angle_gamma   90.00
#
_symmetry.space_group_name_H-M   'P 1'
#
loop_
_entity.id
_entity.type
_entity.pdbx_description
1 polymer ?
#
loop_
_entity_poly.entity_id
_entity_poly.type
_entity_poly.pdbx_seq_one_letter_code
_entity_poly.pdbx_strand_id
1 'polypeptide(L)'
;VQVGNCNFFDIYGANDDLDIAGIEITSSAGPVIVSNCRMDNFEQQSDVKSVYGILCEADGCTLTNNIITDIDNTGTTPANAFGMSVSGDNCTLSANIISAGSGKGIEIKSGATNAIVQGCISSDNGADSGIDNANEDNFSDAGTNTFAG
;
A
#
# COMPACT_ATOMS: atom_id res chain seq x y z
N VAL A 1 14.59 -13.19 0.65
CA VAL A 1 13.58 -14.01 -0.08
C VAL A 1 13.14 -13.25 -1.32
N GLN A 2 12.70 -13.92 -2.39
CA GLN A 2 12.14 -13.24 -3.56
C GLN A 2 10.71 -13.72 -3.83
N VAL A 3 9.80 -12.76 -3.99
CA VAL A 3 8.43 -12.95 -4.46
C VAL A 3 8.31 -12.17 -5.77
N GLY A 4 7.85 -12.79 -6.85
CA GLY A 4 7.67 -12.04 -8.07
C GLY A 4 6.91 -12.73 -9.18
N ASN A 5 6.42 -11.92 -10.11
CA ASN A 5 5.51 -12.33 -11.19
C ASN A 5 4.22 -12.98 -10.66
N CYS A 6 3.73 -12.48 -9.52
CA CYS A 6 2.50 -12.96 -8.90
C CYS A 6 1.32 -12.06 -9.28
N ASN A 7 0.12 -12.64 -9.28
CA ASN A 7 -1.12 -11.92 -9.54
C ASN A 7 -2.11 -12.24 -8.42
N PHE A 8 -2.68 -11.19 -7.83
CA PHE A 8 -3.68 -11.25 -6.78
C PHE A 8 -4.88 -10.43 -7.23
N PHE A 9 -6.05 -11.04 -7.25
CA PHE A 9 -7.26 -10.44 -7.80
C PHE A 9 -8.45 -10.82 -6.93
N ASP A 10 -9.42 -9.90 -6.83
CA ASP A 10 -10.74 -10.20 -6.27
C ASP A 10 -10.65 -10.79 -4.85
N ILE A 11 -9.87 -10.13 -3.98
CA ILE A 11 -9.69 -10.55 -2.60
C ILE A 11 -10.69 -9.82 -1.72
N TYR A 12 -11.62 -10.57 -1.13
CA TYR A 12 -12.67 -10.04 -0.28
C TYR A 12 -12.52 -10.56 1.15
N GLY A 13 -12.38 -9.66 2.11
CA GLY A 13 -12.46 -10.01 3.53
C GLY A 13 -13.91 -10.01 3.99
N ALA A 14 -14.34 -11.16 4.51
CA ALA A 14 -15.72 -11.38 4.95
C ALA A 14 -15.92 -11.23 6.47
N ASN A 15 -14.84 -11.00 7.24
CA ASN A 15 -14.87 -11.00 8.69
C ASN A 15 -14.22 -9.72 9.25
N ASP A 16 -14.88 -9.11 10.22
CA ASP A 16 -14.54 -7.80 10.81
C ASP A 16 -13.22 -7.76 11.61
N ASP A 17 -12.48 -8.89 11.70
CA ASP A 17 -11.41 -9.05 12.68
C ASP A 17 -9.98 -9.12 12.10
N LEU A 18 -9.80 -9.21 10.78
CA LEU A 18 -8.48 -9.43 10.17
C LEU A 18 -8.15 -8.37 9.11
N ASP A 19 -6.93 -7.85 9.17
CA ASP A 19 -6.36 -7.08 8.06
C ASP A 19 -6.18 -7.99 6.84
N ILE A 20 -6.30 -7.42 5.65
CA ILE A 20 -6.06 -8.12 4.39
C ILE A 20 -4.81 -7.56 3.77
N ALA A 21 -3.91 -8.43 3.30
CA ALA A 21 -2.77 -8.03 2.49
C ALA A 21 -2.61 -8.98 1.30
N GLY A 22 -2.32 -8.44 0.12
CA GLY A 22 -1.92 -9.26 -1.03
C GLY A 22 -0.57 -9.91 -0.78
N ILE A 23 0.37 -9.12 -0.27
CA ILE A 23 1.64 -9.60 0.29
C ILE A 23 1.86 -8.94 1.65
N GLU A 24 2.06 -9.77 2.66
CA GLU A 24 2.50 -9.36 3.99
C GLU A 24 3.94 -9.84 4.22
N ILE A 25 4.82 -8.91 4.59
CA ILE A 25 6.20 -9.18 4.98
C ILE A 25 6.35 -8.76 6.44
N THR A 26 6.26 -9.74 7.34
CA THR A 26 6.30 -9.48 8.79
C THR A 26 7.69 -9.07 9.24
N SER A 27 7.79 -8.30 10.33
CA SER A 27 9.04 -7.78 10.91
C SER A 27 10.13 -8.82 11.19
N SER A 28 9.74 -10.09 11.37
CA SER A 28 10.69 -11.20 11.59
C SER A 28 11.37 -11.71 10.32
N ALA A 29 10.91 -11.29 9.14
CA ALA A 29 11.52 -11.67 7.88
C ALA A 29 12.87 -10.95 7.69
N GLY A 30 13.85 -11.66 7.12
CA GLY A 30 15.02 -11.00 6.53
C GLY A 30 14.67 -10.26 5.24
N PRO A 31 15.62 -9.57 4.59
CA PRO A 31 15.36 -8.78 3.39
C PRO A 31 14.58 -9.54 2.31
N VAL A 32 13.47 -8.94 1.86
CA VAL A 32 12.58 -9.49 0.83
C VAL A 32 12.58 -8.59 -0.40
N ILE A 33 12.65 -9.22 -1.58
CA ILE A 33 12.43 -8.55 -2.86
C ILE A 33 11.05 -8.94 -3.37
N VAL A 34 10.17 -7.97 -3.57
CA VAL A 34 8.86 -8.14 -4.22
C VAL A 34 8.91 -7.44 -5.57
N SER A 35 8.71 -8.20 -6.65
CA SER A 35 8.90 -7.66 -8.00
C SER A 35 7.91 -8.15 -9.04
N ASN A 36 7.46 -7.26 -9.92
CA ASN A 36 6.55 -7.59 -11.03
C ASN A 36 5.25 -8.27 -10.58
N CYS A 37 4.74 -7.92 -9.40
CA CYS A 37 3.45 -8.42 -8.92
C CYS A 37 2.33 -7.47 -9.36
N ARG A 38 1.15 -8.04 -9.63
CA ARG A 38 -0.09 -7.28 -9.82
C ARG A 38 -1.10 -7.61 -8.74
N MET A 39 -1.72 -6.58 -8.18
CA MET A 39 -2.76 -6.64 -7.16
C MET A 39 -3.89 -5.71 -7.61
N ASP A 40 -5.12 -6.20 -7.59
CA ASP A 40 -6.26 -5.46 -8.13
C ASP A 40 -7.56 -5.93 -7.48
N ASN A 41 -8.46 -4.99 -7.20
CA ASN A 41 -9.79 -5.21 -6.63
C ASN A 41 -9.75 -5.98 -5.30
N PHE A 42 -9.22 -5.34 -4.26
CA PHE A 42 -9.26 -5.87 -2.90
C PHE A 42 -10.30 -5.10 -2.11
N GLU A 43 -11.13 -5.77 -1.32
CA GLU A 43 -12.23 -5.13 -0.60
C GLU A 43 -12.39 -5.73 0.80
N GLN A 44 -12.69 -4.86 1.76
CA GLN A 44 -13.04 -5.24 3.12
C GLN A 44 -14.42 -4.71 3.47
N GLN A 45 -15.28 -5.57 4.02
CA GLN A 45 -16.65 -5.18 4.39
C GLN A 45 -16.76 -4.42 5.73
N SER A 46 -15.63 -4.11 6.36
CA SER A 46 -15.53 -3.57 7.71
C SER A 46 -14.69 -2.30 7.75
N ASP A 47 -15.19 -1.29 8.45
CA ASP A 47 -14.55 0.03 8.65
C ASP A 47 -13.45 0.04 9.72
N VAL A 48 -13.28 -1.06 10.45
CA VAL A 48 -12.33 -1.13 11.60
C VAL A 48 -10.94 -1.61 11.17
N LYS A 49 -10.79 -2.19 9.98
CA LYS A 49 -9.58 -2.92 9.58
C LYS A 49 -8.89 -2.30 8.38
N SER A 50 -7.68 -2.77 8.13
CA SER A 50 -6.84 -2.26 7.06
C SER A 50 -6.76 -3.22 5.88
N VAL A 51 -6.69 -2.65 4.69
CA VAL A 51 -6.49 -3.39 3.44
C VAL A 51 -5.19 -2.92 2.82
N TYR A 52 -4.32 -3.86 2.49
CA TYR A 52 -3.01 -3.61 1.91
C TYR A 52 -2.88 -4.30 0.56
N GLY A 53 -2.35 -3.59 -0.43
CA GLY A 53 -1.71 -4.28 -1.54
C GLY A 53 -0.46 -5.00 -1.01
N ILE A 54 0.51 -4.22 -0.54
CA ILE A 54 1.72 -4.71 0.14
C ILE A 54 1.84 -4.08 1.54
N LEU A 55 1.94 -4.93 2.56
CA LEU A 55 2.35 -4.55 3.91
C LEU A 55 3.79 -5.04 4.15
N CYS A 56 4.72 -4.11 4.41
CA CYS A 56 6.12 -4.42 4.65
C CYS A 56 6.61 -3.88 5.99
N GLU A 57 6.77 -4.79 6.95
CA GLU A 57 7.26 -4.48 8.29
C GLU A 57 8.74 -4.86 8.49
N ALA A 58 9.33 -5.60 7.56
CA ALA A 58 10.73 -6.03 7.63
C ALA A 58 11.70 -5.01 7.04
N ASP A 59 12.90 -4.96 7.62
CA ASP A 59 13.98 -4.08 7.18
C ASP A 59 14.63 -4.53 5.86
N GLY A 60 15.13 -3.58 5.09
CA GLY A 60 15.95 -3.82 3.90
C GLY A 60 15.17 -4.40 2.72
N CYS A 61 13.85 -4.31 2.72
CA CYS A 61 13.03 -4.83 1.63
C CYS A 61 13.13 -3.97 0.37
N THR A 62 13.02 -4.62 -0.79
CA THR A 62 12.95 -3.96 -2.10
C THR A 62 11.62 -4.29 -2.76
N LEU A 63 10.77 -3.29 -2.95
CA LEU A 63 9.47 -3.41 -3.60
C LEU A 63 9.56 -2.70 -4.94
N THR A 64 9.56 -3.44 -6.06
CA THR A 64 9.83 -2.84 -7.38
C THR A 64 8.95 -3.34 -8.52
N ASN A 65 8.61 -2.47 -9.47
CA ASN A 65 7.83 -2.81 -10.66
C ASN A 65 6.48 -3.50 -10.35
N ASN A 66 5.87 -3.20 -9.22
CA ASN A 66 4.56 -3.74 -8.86
C ASN A 66 3.44 -2.82 -9.35
N ILE A 67 2.30 -3.41 -9.67
CA ILE A 67 1.07 -2.69 -10.02
C ILE A 67 0.02 -3.02 -8.96
N ILE A 68 -0.47 -2.00 -8.28
CA ILE A 68 -1.46 -2.15 -7.20
C ILE A 68 -2.61 -1.20 -7.51
N THR A 69 -3.79 -1.74 -7.74
CA THR A 69 -4.95 -0.94 -8.11
C THR A 69 -6.19 -1.31 -7.32
N ASP A 70 -7.13 -0.38 -7.21
CA ASP A 70 -8.48 -0.67 -6.71
C ASP A 70 -8.48 -1.33 -5.32
N ILE A 71 -7.67 -0.76 -4.41
CA ILE A 71 -7.59 -1.21 -3.02
C ILE A 71 -8.67 -0.51 -2.21
N ASP A 72 -9.66 -1.30 -1.83
CA ASP A 72 -10.83 -0.99 -1.02
C ASP A 72 -11.71 0.16 -1.55
N ASN A 73 -11.83 0.24 -2.87
CA ASN A 73 -12.60 1.27 -3.57
C ASN A 73 -14.12 0.95 -3.55
N THR A 74 -14.70 0.83 -2.37
CA THR A 74 -16.10 0.39 -2.19
C THR A 74 -17.11 1.53 -2.31
N GLY A 75 -16.66 2.79 -2.27
CA GLY A 75 -17.51 3.98 -2.25
C GLY A 75 -18.36 4.09 -0.97
N THR A 76 -18.04 3.31 0.05
CA THR A 76 -18.61 3.38 1.40
C THR A 76 -17.52 3.78 2.40
N THR A 77 -17.87 4.16 3.64
CA THR A 77 -16.97 4.73 4.68
C THR A 77 -15.52 4.22 4.60
N PRO A 78 -14.49 5.08 4.70
CA PRO A 78 -13.11 4.66 4.46
C PRO A 78 -12.72 3.52 5.39
N ALA A 79 -12.41 2.34 4.82
CA ALA A 79 -11.54 1.42 5.53
C ALA A 79 -10.10 1.95 5.44
N ASN A 80 -9.24 1.49 6.34
CA ASN A 80 -7.84 1.89 6.38
C ASN A 80 -7.09 1.23 5.21
N ALA A 81 -7.26 1.76 4.01
CA ALA A 81 -6.72 1.17 2.80
C ALA A 81 -5.34 1.75 2.45
N PHE A 82 -4.45 0.91 1.95
CA PHE A 82 -3.09 1.28 1.61
C PHE A 82 -2.62 0.47 0.40
N GLY A 83 -2.19 1.14 -0.66
CA GLY A 83 -1.56 0.43 -1.77
C GLY A 83 -0.27 -0.26 -1.32
N MET A 84 0.65 0.53 -0.74
CA MET A 84 1.85 0.05 -0.06
C MET A 84 2.00 0.73 1.30
N SER A 85 2.18 -0.04 2.36
CA SER A 85 2.55 0.49 3.69
C SER A 85 3.87 -0.13 4.13
N VAL A 86 4.82 0.72 4.50
CA VAL A 86 6.17 0.32 4.90
C VAL A 86 6.50 0.88 6.28
N SER A 87 6.87 -0.01 7.20
CA SER A 87 7.34 0.36 8.54
C SER A 87 8.76 -0.13 8.87
N GLY A 88 9.38 -0.93 7.99
CA GLY A 88 10.75 -1.39 8.13
C GLY A 88 11.78 -0.37 7.67
N ASP A 89 12.97 -0.41 8.26
CA ASP A 89 14.09 0.49 7.96
C ASP A 89 14.79 0.12 6.64
N ASN A 90 15.43 1.10 5.99
CA ASN A 90 16.27 0.92 4.80
C ASN A 90 15.55 0.23 3.61
N CYS A 91 14.24 0.40 3.51
CA CYS A 91 13.46 -0.16 2.42
C CYS A 91 13.57 0.69 1.14
N THR A 92 13.52 0.03 -0.02
CA THR A 92 13.49 0.71 -1.32
C THR A 92 12.20 0.37 -2.05
N LEU A 93 11.45 1.39 -2.44
CA LEU A 93 10.27 1.31 -3.29
C LEU A 93 10.60 1.97 -4.61
N SER A 94 10.58 1.22 -5.72
CA SER A 94 10.96 1.78 -7.01
C SER A 94 10.10 1.32 -8.19
N ALA A 95 9.76 2.25 -9.09
CA ALA A 95 9.02 1.95 -10.32
C ALA A 95 7.69 1.21 -10.09
N ASN A 96 7.05 1.43 -8.94
CA ASN A 96 5.73 0.87 -8.66
C ASN A 96 4.62 1.79 -9.18
N ILE A 97 3.49 1.22 -9.56
CA ILE A 97 2.28 1.95 -9.93
C ILE A 97 1.21 1.61 -8.89
N ILE A 98 0.70 2.63 -8.21
CA ILE A 98 -0.38 2.51 -7.23
C ILE A 98 -1.50 3.46 -7.62
N SER A 99 -2.71 2.96 -7.85
CA SER A 99 -3.81 3.86 -8.22
C SER A 99 -5.20 3.38 -7.86
N ALA A 100 -6.16 4.31 -7.84
CA ALA A 100 -7.59 4.02 -7.66
C ALA A 100 -7.93 3.32 -6.34
N GLY A 101 -7.11 3.46 -5.30
CA GLY A 101 -7.47 3.01 -3.95
C GLY A 101 -8.32 4.04 -3.20
N SER A 102 -9.19 3.61 -2.30
CA SER A 102 -9.89 4.51 -1.37
C SER A 102 -8.92 5.23 -0.43
N GLY A 103 -7.80 4.58 -0.14
CA GLY A 103 -6.80 4.88 0.89
C GLY A 103 -5.54 5.63 0.45
N LYS A 104 -4.47 5.57 1.26
CA LYS A 104 -3.15 6.10 0.86
C LYS A 104 -2.55 5.21 -0.23
N GLY A 105 -1.91 5.82 -1.23
CA GLY A 105 -1.24 5.03 -2.26
C GLY A 105 0.05 4.38 -1.76
N ILE A 106 0.98 5.19 -1.26
CA ILE A 106 2.19 4.75 -0.55
C ILE A 106 2.20 5.43 0.82
N GLU A 107 2.48 4.67 1.87
CA GLU A 107 2.68 5.13 3.23
C GLU A 107 4.04 4.66 3.75
N ILE A 108 4.83 5.59 4.27
CA ILE A 108 6.02 5.30 5.08
C ILE A 108 5.69 5.66 6.53
N LYS A 109 5.57 4.66 7.41
CA LYS A 109 5.17 4.91 8.81
C LYS A 109 6.27 5.65 9.56
N SER A 110 5.88 6.45 10.55
CA SER A 110 6.75 7.36 11.32
C SER A 110 7.97 6.73 12.02
N GLY A 111 7.98 5.39 12.18
CA GLY A 111 9.11 4.65 12.75
C GLY A 111 10.14 4.18 11.72
N ALA A 112 9.83 4.19 10.43
CA ALA A 112 10.73 3.74 9.38
C ALA A 112 11.78 4.81 9.05
N THR A 113 13.03 4.40 8.93
CA THR A 113 14.16 5.26 8.60
C THR A 113 14.81 4.87 7.28
N ASN A 114 15.36 5.86 6.56
CA ASN A 114 16.07 5.66 5.29
C ASN A 114 15.26 4.93 4.20
N ALA A 115 13.94 5.07 4.20
CA ALA A 115 13.11 4.59 3.10
C ALA A 115 13.40 5.41 1.83
N ILE A 116 13.57 4.73 0.71
CA ILE A 116 13.80 5.35 -0.60
C ILE A 116 12.57 5.09 -1.46
N VAL A 117 11.88 6.15 -1.89
CA VAL A 117 10.78 6.06 -2.86
C VAL A 117 11.24 6.71 -4.17
N GLN A 118 11.41 5.92 -5.23
CA GLN A 118 12.01 6.39 -6.48
C GLN A 118 11.24 5.94 -7.72
N GLY A 119 10.76 6.90 -8.51
CA GLY A 119 10.11 6.62 -9.79
C GLY A 119 8.80 5.83 -9.66
N CYS A 120 8.19 5.82 -8.47
CA CYS A 120 6.85 5.31 -8.29
C CYS A 120 5.81 6.32 -8.81
N ILE A 121 4.69 5.80 -9.30
CA ILE A 121 3.50 6.57 -9.65
C ILE A 121 2.45 6.21 -8.61
N SER A 122 1.93 7.21 -7.92
CA SER A 122 0.80 7.09 -7.01
C SER A 122 -0.24 8.10 -7.46
N SER A 123 -1.41 7.65 -7.94
CA SER A 123 -2.42 8.53 -8.53
C SER A 123 -3.84 8.09 -8.21
N ASP A 124 -4.76 9.04 -8.11
CA ASP A 124 -6.18 8.75 -7.89
C ASP A 124 -6.44 7.85 -6.66
N ASN A 125 -5.59 7.94 -5.62
CA ASN A 125 -5.89 7.33 -4.33
C ASN A 125 -6.44 8.38 -3.36
N GLY A 126 -7.01 7.93 -2.25
CA GLY A 126 -7.55 8.81 -1.21
C GLY A 126 -8.96 9.32 -1.53
N ALA A 127 -9.72 8.58 -2.35
CA ALA A 127 -11.05 8.99 -2.81
C ALA A 127 -12.08 9.12 -1.67
N ASP A 128 -11.82 8.51 -0.50
CA ASP A 128 -12.79 8.43 0.59
C ASP A 128 -12.60 9.49 1.68
N SER A 129 -13.73 10.01 2.18
CA SER A 129 -13.75 11.10 3.15
C SER A 129 -13.29 10.63 4.54
N GLY A 130 -12.14 11.13 5.03
CA GLY A 130 -11.63 10.82 6.37
C GLY A 130 -10.14 10.56 6.45
N ILE A 131 -9.45 10.50 5.31
CA ILE A 131 -7.99 10.36 5.27
C ILE A 131 -7.37 11.72 5.56
N ASP A 132 -6.67 11.77 6.70
CA ASP A 132 -5.86 12.92 7.07
C ASP A 132 -4.61 12.96 6.18
N ASN A 133 -4.55 13.94 5.27
CA ASN A 133 -3.34 14.29 4.53
C ASN A 133 -2.43 15.23 5.34
N ALA A 134 -2.75 15.53 6.59
CA ALA A 134 -1.81 16.23 7.45
C ALA A 134 -0.61 15.30 7.70
N ASN A 135 0.59 15.84 7.46
CA ASN A 135 1.91 15.26 7.73
C ASN A 135 2.68 14.66 6.53
N GLU A 136 2.31 14.97 5.28
CA GLU A 136 3.16 14.70 4.09
C GLU A 136 3.51 13.21 3.87
N ASP A 137 2.77 12.29 4.50
CA ASP A 137 3.03 10.85 4.44
C ASP A 137 2.19 10.12 3.37
N ASN A 138 1.34 10.86 2.64
CA ASN A 138 0.51 10.35 1.55
C ASN A 138 1.00 10.86 0.18
N PHE A 139 1.50 9.93 -0.64
CA PHE A 139 2.03 10.22 -1.98
C PHE A 139 0.97 10.35 -3.08
N SER A 140 -0.32 10.38 -2.75
CA SER A 140 -1.41 10.67 -3.70
C SER A 140 -2.65 11.14 -2.97
N ASP A 141 -2.90 12.44 -3.05
CA ASP A 141 -4.13 13.09 -2.63
C ASP A 141 -5.15 13.09 -3.79
N ALA A 142 -6.44 13.05 -3.43
CA ALA A 142 -7.57 13.14 -4.34
C ALA A 142 -7.57 14.52 -5.04
N GLY A 143 -6.85 14.60 -6.16
CA GLY A 143 -6.97 15.69 -7.12
C GLY A 143 -5.85 16.72 -7.14
N THR A 144 -4.73 16.54 -6.43
CA THR A 144 -3.61 17.49 -6.51
C THR A 144 -2.41 17.00 -7.33
N ASN A 145 -2.31 15.71 -7.70
CA ASN A 145 -1.22 15.16 -8.55
C ASN A 145 0.20 15.62 -8.17
N THR A 146 0.41 16.05 -6.92
CA THR A 146 1.67 16.67 -6.50
C THR A 146 2.18 15.95 -5.28
N PHE A 147 3.41 15.45 -5.38
CA PHE A 147 4.21 15.01 -4.25
C PHE A 147 4.37 16.18 -3.28
N ALA A 148 3.74 16.14 -2.11
CA ALA A 148 4.24 16.89 -0.96
C ALA A 148 5.33 16.01 -0.34
N GLY A 149 6.57 16.48 -0.40
CA GLY A 149 7.74 15.79 0.13
C GLY A 149 8.44 16.62 1.17
#